data_AF-A0AA45U920-F1
#
_entry.id   AF-A0AA45U920-F1
#
_cell.length_a   1.000
_cell.length_b   1.000
_cell.length_c   1.000
_cell.angle_alpha   90.00
_cell.angle_beta   90.00
_cell.angle_gamma   90.00
#
_symmetry.space_group_name_H-M   'P 1'
#
loop_
_entity.id
_entity.type
_entity.pdbx_description
1 polymer ?
#
loop_
_entity_poly.entity_id
_entity_poly.type
_entity_poly.pdbx_seq_one_letter_code
_entity_poly.pdbx_strand_id
1 'polypeptide(L)'
;MDRVLSALGWLLQSESQTPPLIPGEPEFAVYVKRGTDSAIHYTFNPVLRLRVLEFSGPDAVGEWVAVRKAVPVMEAPALAALLASSETREVLLGLLATETLRERSSMERVAALRFHPEFSVSRTAERVLASLVPDGTEEAFARLKAEKEAHPDRSVLFAHLPGEEQRRQVLRWLIHDQAASNPDVDAVLRSALVDADAEVRVTAVMAAARLQAREVLPALREARMPTSTREGADPRDRQFYSNLRDLVVHVLAGRPLPPEGSPKRERMAPLLRALSGPADVRDDPTLLLHALTTPVDLGPRPVGLPEAVVERDGTYRLRRSGLEARWVPPVEHWLGTGPTLRRVISPGFFVARVPVSRAAAAWAMAASQGPMGTAGPDAEEPLPCTLVEAEELCSALSRIEGVALRLPSSEEWEMAARGPDGRLFPWGNSMRDDGSIRASPWGVEKLVASLPQWARAGLLCGGREQPLCASRREVSAGVGAVRWVLAS
;
A
#
# COMPACT_ATOMS: atom_id res chain seq x y z
N MET A 1 -27.12 -25.83 17.93
CA MET A 1 -25.66 -25.69 17.81
C MET A 1 -25.00 -27.07 17.80
N ASP A 2 -25.37 -27.91 18.77
CA ASP A 2 -24.77 -29.23 19.05
C ASP A 2 -24.70 -30.13 17.82
N ARG A 3 -25.79 -30.26 17.05
CA ARG A 3 -25.79 -31.06 15.82
C ARG A 3 -24.75 -30.60 14.81
N VAL A 4 -24.54 -29.29 14.67
CA VAL A 4 -23.56 -28.71 13.73
C VAL A 4 -22.15 -28.95 14.25
N LEU A 5 -21.90 -28.70 15.54
CA LEU A 5 -20.60 -28.92 16.16
C LEU A 5 -20.21 -30.42 16.15
N SER A 6 -21.14 -31.32 16.46
CA SER A 6 -20.92 -32.77 16.36
C SER A 6 -20.64 -33.25 14.94
N ALA A 7 -21.31 -32.70 13.93
CA ALA A 7 -20.99 -33.00 12.53
C ALA A 7 -19.57 -32.57 12.12
N LEU A 8 -19.03 -31.55 12.80
CA LEU A 8 -17.65 -31.06 12.63
C LEU A 8 -16.64 -31.77 13.56
N GLY A 9 -17.07 -32.79 14.30
CA GLY A 9 -16.20 -33.60 15.17
C GLY A 9 -16.03 -33.07 16.60
N TRP A 10 -16.80 -32.05 17.01
CA TRP A 10 -16.80 -31.52 18.37
C TRP A 10 -17.76 -32.30 19.27
N LEU A 11 -17.27 -32.69 20.44
CA LEU A 11 -18.02 -33.45 21.43
C LEU A 11 -18.27 -32.58 22.65
N LEU A 12 -19.52 -32.56 23.14
CA LEU A 12 -19.86 -31.91 24.39
C LEU A 12 -19.13 -32.60 25.54
N GLN A 13 -18.30 -31.86 26.26
CA GLN A 13 -17.56 -32.32 27.43
C GLN A 13 -18.31 -32.02 28.73
N SER A 14 -18.84 -30.81 28.84
CA SER A 14 -19.58 -30.35 30.02
C SER A 14 -20.54 -29.22 29.66
N GLU A 15 -21.58 -29.04 30.47
CA GLU A 15 -22.53 -27.93 30.41
C GLU A 15 -22.96 -27.50 31.82
N SER A 16 -23.66 -26.37 31.93
CA SER A 16 -24.24 -25.87 33.19
C SER A 16 -25.09 -26.93 33.91
N GLN A 17 -24.85 -27.13 35.21
CA GLN A 17 -25.61 -28.10 36.02
C GLN A 17 -26.98 -27.57 36.47
N THR A 18 -27.16 -26.25 36.48
CA THR A 18 -28.46 -25.61 36.73
C THR A 18 -29.35 -25.74 35.50
N PRO A 19 -30.66 -26.01 35.67
CA PRO A 19 -31.61 -25.99 34.56
C PRO A 19 -31.56 -24.64 33.82
N PRO A 20 -31.48 -24.65 32.47
CA PRO A 20 -31.31 -23.43 31.71
C PRO A 20 -32.55 -22.55 31.77
N LEU A 21 -32.35 -21.23 31.77
CA LEU A 21 -33.42 -20.23 31.73
C LEU A 21 -34.27 -20.36 30.46
N ILE A 22 -33.67 -20.81 29.35
CA ILE A 22 -34.38 -21.17 28.12
C ILE A 22 -34.28 -22.68 27.95
N PRO A 23 -35.40 -23.43 27.90
CA PRO A 23 -35.38 -24.87 27.74
C PRO A 23 -34.55 -25.32 26.52
N GLY A 24 -33.54 -26.16 26.76
CA GLY A 24 -32.66 -26.69 25.72
C GLY A 24 -31.49 -25.80 25.31
N GLU A 25 -31.22 -24.71 26.01
CA GLU A 25 -30.11 -23.80 25.71
C GLU A 25 -29.28 -23.52 26.98
N PRO A 26 -28.18 -24.27 27.23
CA PRO A 26 -27.36 -24.06 28.41
C PRO A 26 -26.67 -22.69 28.37
N GLU A 27 -26.55 -22.02 29.52
CA GLU A 27 -25.83 -20.74 29.60
C GLU A 27 -24.32 -20.89 29.34
N PHE A 28 -23.78 -22.09 29.62
CA PHE A 28 -22.38 -22.43 29.41
C PHE A 28 -22.24 -23.88 28.96
N ALA A 29 -21.38 -24.11 27.97
CA ALA A 29 -20.98 -25.46 27.55
C ALA A 29 -19.52 -25.47 27.07
N VAL A 30 -18.85 -26.60 27.23
CA VAL A 30 -17.50 -26.83 26.70
C VAL A 30 -17.55 -27.98 25.71
N TYR A 31 -17.03 -27.74 24.52
CA TYR A 31 -16.86 -28.77 23.50
C TYR A 31 -15.38 -29.04 23.26
N VAL A 32 -15.03 -30.30 23.04
CA VAL A 32 -13.66 -30.73 22.75
C VAL A 32 -13.62 -31.57 21.49
N LYS A 33 -12.49 -31.55 20.77
CA LYS A 33 -12.30 -32.34 19.55
C LYS A 33 -11.26 -33.44 19.80
N ARG A 34 -11.62 -34.69 19.50
CA ARG A 34 -10.78 -35.86 19.82
C ARG A 34 -9.48 -35.85 19.03
N GLY A 35 -8.36 -36.11 19.71
CA GLY A 35 -7.04 -36.17 19.10
C GLY A 35 -6.40 -34.79 18.85
N THR A 36 -7.07 -33.71 19.27
CA THR A 36 -6.57 -32.33 19.21
C THR A 36 -6.67 -31.69 20.58
N ASP A 37 -5.73 -30.80 20.93
CA ASP A 37 -5.79 -30.00 22.17
C ASP A 37 -6.65 -28.74 21.98
N SER A 38 -7.84 -28.90 21.37
CA SER A 38 -8.72 -27.79 20.97
C SER A 38 -10.05 -27.86 21.71
N ALA A 39 -10.50 -26.71 22.20
CA ALA A 39 -11.77 -26.56 22.91
C ALA A 39 -12.57 -25.36 22.39
N ILE A 40 -13.89 -25.47 22.48
CA ILE A 40 -14.83 -24.36 22.28
C ILE A 40 -15.50 -24.11 23.62
N HIS A 41 -15.36 -22.89 24.13
CA HIS A 41 -16.09 -22.38 25.26
C HIS A 41 -17.33 -21.64 24.73
N TYR A 42 -18.49 -22.23 24.99
CA TYR A 42 -19.78 -21.67 24.61
C TYR A 42 -20.36 -20.89 25.78
N THR A 43 -20.82 -19.66 25.51
CA THR A 43 -21.64 -18.90 26.45
C THR A 43 -22.89 -18.35 25.78
N PHE A 44 -23.98 -18.30 26.54
CA PHE A 44 -25.25 -17.77 26.10
C PHE A 44 -25.78 -16.71 27.06
N ASN A 45 -26.07 -15.51 26.53
CA ASN A 45 -26.78 -14.46 27.24
C ASN A 45 -28.28 -14.54 26.92
N PRO A 46 -29.15 -14.98 27.85
CA PRO A 46 -30.58 -15.19 27.59
C PRO A 46 -31.36 -13.90 27.37
N VAL A 47 -30.90 -12.79 27.96
CA VAL A 47 -31.55 -11.46 27.82
C VAL A 47 -31.37 -10.94 26.41
N LEU A 48 -30.17 -11.02 25.87
CA LEU A 48 -29.84 -10.51 24.53
C LEU A 48 -29.94 -11.58 23.43
N ARG A 49 -30.13 -12.84 23.82
CA ARG A 49 -30.04 -14.02 22.93
C ARG A 49 -28.71 -14.08 22.18
N LEU A 50 -27.64 -13.62 22.82
CA LEU A 50 -26.28 -13.60 22.26
C LEU A 50 -25.60 -14.94 22.55
N ARG A 51 -25.12 -15.59 21.50
CA ARG A 51 -24.31 -16.81 21.55
C ARG A 51 -22.87 -16.46 21.24
N VAL A 52 -21.94 -16.88 22.09
CA VAL A 52 -20.50 -16.69 21.88
C VAL A 52 -19.81 -18.05 21.88
N LEU A 53 -18.94 -18.25 20.91
CA LEU A 53 -18.08 -19.42 20.76
C LEU A 53 -16.65 -18.93 20.81
N GLU A 54 -15.94 -19.22 21.90
CA GLU A 54 -14.54 -18.87 22.08
C GLU A 54 -13.68 -20.11 21.86
N PHE A 55 -12.71 -20.01 20.94
CA PHE A 55 -11.88 -21.13 20.50
C PHE A 55 -10.53 -21.06 21.20
N SER A 56 -10.10 -22.18 21.79
CA SER A 56 -8.79 -22.33 22.43
C SER A 56 -8.06 -23.57 21.88
N GLY A 57 -6.73 -23.54 21.95
CA GLY A 57 -5.86 -24.61 21.44
C GLY A 57 -4.90 -24.16 20.33
N PRO A 58 -3.98 -25.04 19.90
CA PRO A 58 -2.90 -24.71 18.96
C PRO A 58 -3.37 -24.36 17.54
N ASP A 59 -4.55 -24.84 17.12
CA ASP A 59 -5.17 -24.51 15.82
C ASP A 59 -6.53 -23.81 15.98
N ALA A 60 -6.70 -23.00 17.02
CA ALA A 60 -7.96 -22.30 17.30
C ALA A 60 -8.45 -21.47 16.08
N VAL A 61 -7.53 -20.88 15.31
CA VAL A 61 -7.85 -20.09 14.12
C VAL A 61 -8.37 -20.98 12.98
N GLY A 62 -7.71 -22.10 12.68
CA GLY A 62 -8.16 -23.03 11.65
C GLY A 62 -9.52 -23.64 11.98
N GLU A 63 -9.72 -24.01 13.24
CA GLU A 63 -11.00 -24.51 13.76
C GLU A 63 -12.12 -23.48 13.69
N TRP A 64 -11.84 -22.21 14.03
CA TRP A 64 -12.79 -21.13 13.88
C TRP A 64 -13.22 -20.94 12.41
N VAL A 65 -12.27 -20.97 11.47
CA VAL A 65 -12.56 -20.88 10.02
C VAL A 65 -13.47 -22.03 9.57
N ALA A 66 -13.25 -23.25 10.08
CA ALA A 66 -14.08 -24.40 9.76
C ALA A 66 -15.51 -24.26 10.30
N VAL A 67 -15.67 -23.87 11.57
CA VAL A 67 -16.99 -23.70 12.20
C VAL A 67 -17.77 -22.55 11.58
N ARG A 68 -17.12 -21.41 11.29
CA ARG A 68 -17.75 -20.24 10.64
C ARG A 68 -18.42 -20.56 9.30
N LYS A 69 -17.94 -21.57 8.56
CA LYS A 69 -18.59 -22.00 7.30
C LYS A 69 -19.95 -22.65 7.51
N ALA A 70 -20.19 -23.24 8.67
CA ALA A 70 -21.41 -23.95 9.01
C ALA A 70 -22.32 -23.19 9.99
N VAL A 71 -21.77 -22.23 10.72
CA VAL A 71 -22.49 -21.42 11.72
C VAL A 71 -22.50 -19.95 11.28
N PRO A 72 -23.68 -19.35 11.08
CA PRO A 72 -23.78 -17.92 10.75
C PRO A 72 -23.14 -17.05 11.84
N VAL A 73 -22.30 -16.11 11.43
CA VAL A 73 -21.66 -15.11 12.31
C VAL A 73 -22.24 -13.73 11.97
N MET A 74 -22.35 -12.86 12.98
CA MET A 74 -22.70 -11.45 12.74
C MET A 74 -21.55 -10.75 12.02
N GLU A 75 -21.78 -10.38 10.76
CA GLU A 75 -20.81 -9.63 9.96
C GLU A 75 -20.94 -8.11 10.21
N ALA A 76 -19.91 -7.35 9.84
CA ALA A 76 -19.84 -5.90 10.07
C ALA A 76 -21.11 -5.11 9.64
N PRO A 77 -21.76 -5.38 8.48
CA PRO A 77 -23.00 -4.68 8.12
C PRO A 77 -24.16 -4.95 9.07
N ALA A 78 -24.29 -6.18 9.57
CA ALA A 78 -25.34 -6.56 10.50
C ALA A 78 -25.11 -5.92 11.88
N LEU A 79 -23.85 -5.86 12.33
CA LEU A 79 -23.47 -5.16 13.56
C LEU A 79 -23.74 -3.66 13.45
N ALA A 80 -23.38 -3.03 12.32
CA ALA A 80 -23.66 -1.63 12.08
C ALA A 80 -25.17 -1.32 12.13
N ALA A 81 -26.02 -2.22 11.63
CA ALA A 81 -27.47 -2.09 11.71
C ALA A 81 -27.98 -2.16 13.17
N LEU A 82 -27.48 -3.12 13.96
CA LEU A 82 -27.81 -3.23 15.39
C LEU A 82 -27.40 -1.99 16.19
N LEU A 83 -26.19 -1.47 15.94
CA LEU A 83 -25.66 -0.27 16.60
C LEU A 83 -26.44 1.00 16.23
N ALA A 84 -27.12 1.01 15.08
CA ALA A 84 -27.96 2.12 14.62
C ALA A 84 -29.45 1.97 15.00
N SER A 85 -29.82 0.89 15.69
CA SER A 85 -31.20 0.66 16.09
C SER A 85 -31.69 1.69 17.11
N SER A 86 -32.99 1.99 17.05
CA SER A 86 -33.69 2.75 18.09
C SER A 86 -34.00 1.91 19.33
N GLU A 87 -33.91 0.58 19.24
CA GLU A 87 -34.22 -0.34 20.33
C GLU A 87 -32.98 -0.58 21.20
N THR A 88 -33.05 -0.20 22.48
CA THR A 88 -31.93 -0.32 23.44
C THR A 88 -31.33 -1.71 23.48
N ARG A 89 -32.17 -2.75 23.40
CA ARG A 89 -31.75 -4.16 23.43
C ARG A 89 -30.90 -4.52 22.21
N GLU A 90 -31.25 -4.02 21.03
CA GLU A 90 -30.51 -4.30 19.80
C GLU A 90 -29.19 -3.55 19.79
N VAL A 91 -29.16 -2.31 20.28
CA VAL A 91 -27.92 -1.54 20.43
C VAL A 91 -26.96 -2.24 21.40
N LEU A 92 -27.45 -2.70 22.55
CA LEU A 92 -26.63 -3.46 23.51
C LEU A 92 -26.13 -4.79 22.93
N LEU A 93 -26.96 -5.50 22.18
CA LEU A 93 -26.55 -6.71 21.44
C LEU A 93 -25.43 -6.40 20.45
N GLY A 94 -25.58 -5.31 19.68
CA GLY A 94 -24.56 -4.82 18.76
C GLY A 94 -23.24 -4.51 19.46
N LEU A 95 -23.28 -3.77 20.57
CA LEU A 95 -22.09 -3.39 21.34
C LEU A 95 -21.32 -4.63 21.87
N LEU A 96 -22.02 -5.58 22.50
CA LEU A 96 -21.37 -6.79 23.03
C LEU A 96 -20.86 -7.71 21.93
N ALA A 97 -21.59 -7.82 20.82
CA ALA A 97 -21.15 -8.61 19.67
C ALA A 97 -19.90 -7.99 19.03
N THR A 98 -19.85 -6.66 18.90
CA THR A 98 -18.68 -5.91 18.42
C THR A 98 -17.45 -6.11 19.31
N GLU A 99 -17.61 -6.08 20.64
CA GLU A 99 -16.54 -6.39 21.61
C GLU A 99 -16.01 -7.82 21.44
N THR A 100 -16.92 -8.79 21.40
CA THR A 100 -16.60 -10.22 21.30
C THR A 100 -15.88 -10.55 19.99
N LEU A 101 -16.34 -9.97 18.89
CA LEU A 101 -15.75 -10.17 17.56
C LEU A 101 -14.50 -9.31 17.32
N ARG A 102 -14.16 -8.42 18.26
CA ARG A 102 -13.12 -7.38 18.10
C ARG A 102 -13.27 -6.62 16.78
N GLU A 103 -14.52 -6.32 16.41
CA GLU A 103 -14.88 -5.73 15.12
C GLU A 103 -14.56 -4.23 15.13
N ARG A 104 -13.62 -3.80 14.27
CA ARG A 104 -13.08 -2.43 14.29
C ARG A 104 -13.73 -1.46 13.29
N SER A 105 -14.40 -1.95 12.24
CA SER A 105 -15.01 -1.08 11.23
C SER A 105 -16.19 -0.27 11.77
N SER A 106 -16.80 -0.71 12.88
CA SER A 106 -17.87 0.02 13.57
C SER A 106 -17.40 0.94 14.69
N MET A 107 -16.08 1.14 14.88
CA MET A 107 -15.52 1.91 16.01
C MET A 107 -16.10 3.32 16.13
N GLU A 108 -16.28 4.04 15.02
CA GLU A 108 -16.87 5.39 15.04
C GLU A 108 -18.31 5.39 15.58
N ARG A 109 -19.10 4.36 15.23
CA ARG A 109 -20.48 4.21 15.71
C ARG A 109 -20.51 3.87 17.20
N VAL A 110 -19.63 2.97 17.65
CA VAL A 110 -19.46 2.67 19.08
C VAL A 110 -19.05 3.93 19.85
N ALA A 111 -18.14 4.74 19.31
CA ALA A 111 -17.71 5.99 19.93
C ALA A 111 -18.87 7.00 20.07
N ALA A 112 -19.74 7.11 19.05
CA ALA A 112 -20.92 7.98 19.11
C ALA A 112 -21.91 7.55 20.21
N LEU A 113 -22.09 6.24 20.43
CA LEU A 113 -23.01 5.69 21.44
C LEU A 113 -22.59 5.98 22.88
N ARG A 114 -21.37 6.46 23.13
CA ARG A 114 -20.94 6.95 24.46
C ARG A 114 -21.79 8.12 24.96
N PHE A 115 -22.40 8.87 24.05
CA PHE A 115 -23.29 9.99 24.36
C PHE A 115 -24.78 9.62 24.29
N HIS A 116 -25.12 8.33 24.23
CA HIS A 116 -26.49 7.87 24.15
C HIS A 116 -27.27 8.19 25.45
N PRO A 117 -28.56 8.59 25.37
CA PRO A 117 -29.36 8.98 26.55
C PRO A 117 -29.58 7.82 27.54
N GLU A 118 -29.72 6.58 27.05
CA GLU A 118 -29.76 5.39 27.92
C GLU A 118 -28.39 5.11 28.53
N PHE A 119 -28.32 5.18 29.85
CA PHE A 119 -27.07 5.01 30.62
C PHE A 119 -26.40 3.64 30.40
N SER A 120 -27.20 2.58 30.24
CA SER A 120 -26.69 1.23 29.97
C SER A 120 -25.92 1.17 28.64
N VAL A 121 -26.46 1.80 27.59
CA VAL A 121 -25.84 1.88 26.26
C VAL A 121 -24.56 2.70 26.32
N SER A 122 -24.62 3.90 26.89
CA SER A 122 -23.46 4.79 27.01
C SER A 122 -22.29 4.12 27.75
N ARG A 123 -22.56 3.52 28.92
CA ARG A 123 -21.54 2.85 29.73
C ARG A 123 -20.96 1.62 29.04
N THR A 124 -21.80 0.81 28.38
CA THR A 124 -21.32 -0.34 27.62
C THR A 124 -20.49 0.13 26.42
N ALA A 125 -20.92 1.15 25.68
CA ALA A 125 -20.17 1.70 24.55
C ALA A 125 -18.79 2.21 24.96
N GLU A 126 -18.67 2.87 26.11
CA GLU A 126 -17.38 3.31 26.64
C GLU A 126 -16.43 2.14 26.94
N ARG A 127 -16.93 1.10 27.62
CA ARG A 127 -16.15 -0.13 27.88
C ARG A 127 -15.71 -0.80 26.58
N VAL A 128 -16.65 -0.99 25.65
CA VAL A 128 -16.38 -1.65 24.37
C VAL A 128 -15.35 -0.86 23.58
N LEU A 129 -15.50 0.47 23.48
CA LEU A 129 -14.50 1.30 22.80
C LEU A 129 -13.11 1.12 23.41
N ALA A 130 -12.99 1.15 24.75
CA ALA A 130 -11.72 0.93 25.43
C ALA A 130 -11.10 -0.44 25.10
N SER A 131 -11.93 -1.49 24.96
CA SER A 131 -11.46 -2.84 24.60
C SER A 131 -11.00 -2.99 23.13
N LEU A 132 -11.51 -2.12 22.24
CA LEU A 132 -11.19 -2.13 20.81
C LEU A 132 -9.96 -1.29 20.48
N VAL A 133 -9.67 -0.28 21.31
CA VAL A 133 -8.46 0.53 21.21
C VAL A 133 -7.25 -0.38 21.47
N PRO A 134 -6.27 -0.45 20.54
CA PRO A 134 -5.09 -1.27 20.75
C PRO A 134 -4.32 -0.86 22.03
N ASP A 135 -3.76 -1.85 22.72
CA ASP A 135 -2.85 -1.61 23.85
C ASP A 135 -1.72 -0.65 23.44
N GLY A 136 -1.36 0.28 24.33
CA GLY A 136 -0.31 1.29 24.09
C GLY A 136 -0.77 2.52 23.29
N THR A 137 -2.05 2.65 22.95
CA THR A 137 -2.58 3.85 22.26
C THR A 137 -2.48 5.11 23.13
N GLU A 138 -2.79 5.03 24.43
CA GLU A 138 -2.63 6.18 25.35
C GLU A 138 -1.17 6.61 25.46
N GLU A 139 -0.24 5.66 25.58
CA GLU A 139 1.20 5.93 25.58
C GLU A 139 1.67 6.53 24.25
N ALA A 140 1.10 6.09 23.12
CA ALA A 140 1.35 6.69 21.82
C ALA A 140 0.86 8.15 21.78
N PHE A 141 -0.36 8.44 22.22
CA PHE A 141 -0.87 9.82 22.29
C PHE A 141 -0.05 10.69 23.24
N ALA A 142 0.36 10.18 24.40
CA ALA A 142 1.20 10.90 25.33
C ALA A 142 2.57 11.25 24.71
N ARG A 143 3.17 10.32 23.96
CA ARG A 143 4.42 10.56 23.21
C ARG A 143 4.23 11.62 22.13
N LEU A 144 3.17 11.54 21.32
CA LEU A 144 2.87 12.52 20.28
C LEU A 144 2.61 13.91 20.87
N LYS A 145 1.94 13.98 22.02
CA LYS A 145 1.70 15.23 22.74
C LYS A 145 3.01 15.85 23.24
N ALA A 146 3.88 15.06 23.89
CA ALA A 146 5.18 15.52 24.35
C ALA A 146 6.07 16.01 23.18
N GLU A 147 6.03 15.32 22.04
CA GLU A 147 6.73 15.74 20.82
C GLU A 147 6.20 17.08 20.29
N LYS A 148 4.87 17.27 20.29
CA LYS A 148 4.24 18.54 19.88
C LYS A 148 4.60 19.68 20.83
N GLU A 149 4.71 19.41 22.13
CA GLU A 149 5.16 20.39 23.12
C GLU A 149 6.64 20.76 22.94
N ALA A 150 7.50 19.80 22.59
CA ALA A 150 8.92 20.05 22.31
C ALA A 150 9.16 20.80 20.99
N HIS A 151 8.29 20.59 20.00
CA HIS A 151 8.36 21.20 18.68
C HIS A 151 7.02 21.83 18.27
N PRO A 152 6.63 22.95 18.91
CA PRO A 152 5.32 23.56 18.73
C PRO A 152 5.08 24.06 17.30
N ASP A 153 6.15 24.39 16.58
CA ASP A 153 6.15 24.89 15.21
C ASP A 153 6.13 23.78 14.14
N ARG A 154 6.11 22.50 14.55
CA ARG A 154 6.11 21.32 13.66
C ARG A 154 4.78 20.56 13.68
N SER A 155 4.49 19.89 12.58
CA SER A 155 3.39 18.93 12.47
C SER A 155 3.85 17.54 12.90
N VAL A 156 3.39 17.09 14.07
CA VAL A 156 3.64 15.73 14.58
C VAL A 156 2.87 14.71 13.76
N LEU A 157 1.62 15.01 13.37
CA LEU A 157 0.82 14.11 12.55
C LEU A 157 1.50 13.79 11.20
N PHE A 158 2.07 14.81 10.55
CA PHE A 158 2.82 14.60 9.31
C PHE A 158 4.05 13.71 9.52
N ALA A 159 4.83 13.96 10.58
CA ALA A 159 6.06 13.22 10.87
C ALA A 159 5.82 11.71 11.09
N HIS A 160 4.63 11.36 11.62
CA HIS A 160 4.23 9.98 11.91
C HIS A 160 3.34 9.36 10.82
N LEU A 161 3.18 10.00 9.66
CA LEU A 161 2.48 9.37 8.53
C LEU A 161 3.21 8.08 8.12
N PRO A 162 2.47 7.00 7.85
CA PRO A 162 3.04 5.70 7.55
C PRO A 162 3.73 5.76 6.19
N GLY A 163 5.03 5.46 6.14
CA GLY A 163 5.80 5.46 4.90
C GLY A 163 6.15 6.86 4.37
N GLU A 164 7.29 6.95 3.70
CA GLU A 164 7.77 8.18 3.09
C GLU A 164 6.98 8.59 1.85
N GLU A 165 6.41 7.65 1.10
CA GLU A 165 5.62 7.96 -0.10
C GLU A 165 4.37 8.77 0.27
N GLN A 166 3.69 8.41 1.35
CA GLN A 166 2.54 9.15 1.86
C GLN A 166 2.92 10.58 2.22
N ARG A 167 4.07 10.78 2.88
CA ARG A 167 4.59 12.12 3.19
C ARG A 167 4.92 12.94 1.93
N ARG A 168 5.52 12.30 0.92
CA ARG A 168 5.75 12.94 -0.39
C ARG A 168 4.44 13.32 -1.08
N GLN A 169 3.44 12.45 -1.07
CA GLN A 169 2.12 12.73 -1.66
C GLN A 169 1.41 13.88 -0.95
N VAL A 170 1.43 13.95 0.39
CA VAL A 170 0.86 15.08 1.13
C VAL A 170 1.49 16.40 0.69
N LEU A 171 2.82 16.48 0.59
CA LEU A 171 3.50 17.69 0.12
C LEU A 171 3.13 18.05 -1.32
N ARG A 172 3.02 17.05 -2.22
CA ARG A 172 2.62 17.27 -3.62
C ARG A 172 1.18 17.76 -3.73
N TRP A 173 0.26 17.22 -2.92
CA TRP A 173 -1.13 17.70 -2.86
C TRP A 173 -1.22 19.10 -2.26
N LEU A 174 -0.42 19.43 -1.24
CA LEU A 174 -0.35 20.81 -0.75
C LEU A 174 0.06 21.80 -1.84
N ILE A 175 1.03 21.44 -2.69
CA ILE A 175 1.41 22.26 -3.86
C ILE A 175 0.25 22.41 -4.85
N HIS A 176 -0.57 21.38 -5.02
CA HIS A 176 -1.66 21.36 -5.99
C HIS A 176 -2.90 22.13 -5.51
N ASP A 177 -3.28 21.93 -4.25
CA ASP A 177 -4.56 22.40 -3.71
C ASP A 177 -4.48 23.81 -3.10
N GLN A 178 -3.29 24.24 -2.68
CA GLN A 178 -3.09 25.52 -1.99
C GLN A 178 -2.41 26.55 -2.89
N ALA A 179 -2.93 27.78 -2.89
CA ALA A 179 -2.32 28.89 -3.63
C ALA A 179 -1.15 29.55 -2.87
N ALA A 180 -1.12 29.43 -1.54
CA ALA A 180 -0.11 30.02 -0.67
C ALA A 180 0.02 29.24 0.64
N SER A 181 1.12 29.44 1.36
CA SER A 181 1.34 28.86 2.68
C SER A 181 0.46 29.51 3.75
N ASN A 182 0.24 28.77 4.83
CA ASN A 182 -0.42 29.20 6.06
C ASN A 182 0.29 28.55 7.27
N PRO A 183 -0.05 28.89 8.52
CA PRO A 183 0.64 28.36 9.69
C PRO A 183 0.67 26.83 9.80
N ASP A 184 -0.39 26.14 9.36
CA ASP A 184 -0.47 24.67 9.39
C ASP A 184 0.42 24.05 8.31
N VAL A 185 0.43 24.63 7.10
CA VAL A 185 1.33 24.25 6.01
C VAL A 185 2.78 24.51 6.42
N ASP A 186 3.09 25.65 7.04
CA ASP A 186 4.43 25.96 7.53
C ASP A 186 4.88 24.90 8.55
N ALA A 187 3.99 24.44 9.43
CA ALA A 187 4.30 23.39 10.39
C ALA A 187 4.57 22.03 9.71
N VAL A 188 3.84 21.69 8.66
CA VAL A 188 4.11 20.51 7.82
C VAL A 188 5.47 20.64 7.14
N LEU A 189 5.77 21.79 6.53
CA LEU A 189 7.04 22.03 5.83
C LEU A 189 8.23 21.99 6.80
N ARG A 190 8.11 22.55 8.01
CA ARG A 190 9.16 22.45 9.03
C ARG A 190 9.42 20.99 9.44
N SER A 191 8.39 20.17 9.60
CA SER A 191 8.56 18.72 9.82
C SER A 191 9.24 18.04 8.65
N ALA A 192 8.80 18.33 7.42
CA ALA A 192 9.30 17.70 6.21
C ALA A 192 10.77 18.04 5.90
N LEU A 193 11.23 19.25 6.23
CA LEU A 193 12.60 19.68 5.99
C LEU A 193 13.66 19.00 6.87
N VAL A 194 13.23 18.34 7.95
CA VAL A 194 14.08 17.54 8.84
C VAL A 194 13.81 16.03 8.74
N ASP A 195 12.99 15.61 7.77
CA ASP A 195 12.64 14.21 7.57
C ASP A 195 13.88 13.34 7.32
N ALA A 196 13.84 12.08 7.73
CA ALA A 196 14.91 11.13 7.43
C ALA A 196 15.04 10.87 5.92
N ASP A 197 13.92 10.85 5.20
CA ASP A 197 13.89 10.64 3.75
C ASP A 197 14.33 11.91 3.00
N ALA A 198 15.37 11.78 2.19
CA ALA A 198 15.93 12.93 1.47
C ALA A 198 14.98 13.49 0.41
N GLU A 199 14.19 12.65 -0.25
CA GLU A 199 13.22 13.08 -1.25
C GLU A 199 12.06 13.83 -0.60
N VAL A 200 11.61 13.46 0.61
CA VAL A 200 10.67 14.28 1.41
C VAL A 200 11.24 15.68 1.64
N ARG A 201 12.50 15.80 2.08
CA ARG A 201 13.14 17.11 2.30
C ARG A 201 13.22 17.94 1.02
N VAL A 202 13.60 17.35 -0.11
CA VAL A 202 13.69 18.03 -1.41
C VAL A 202 12.30 18.44 -1.92
N THR A 203 11.29 17.58 -1.75
CA THR A 203 9.89 17.88 -2.08
C THR A 203 9.40 19.07 -1.24
N ALA A 204 9.77 19.15 0.04
CA ALA A 204 9.43 20.27 0.91
C ALA A 204 10.10 21.58 0.48
N VAL A 205 11.33 21.54 -0.05
CA VAL A 205 11.99 22.71 -0.65
C VAL A 205 11.18 23.23 -1.84
N MET A 206 10.71 22.35 -2.72
CA MET A 206 9.84 22.73 -3.84
C MET A 206 8.49 23.27 -3.37
N ALA A 207 7.89 22.63 -2.36
CA ALA A 207 6.63 23.07 -1.79
C ALA A 207 6.72 24.46 -1.16
N ALA A 208 7.79 24.74 -0.42
CA ALA A 208 8.02 26.06 0.17
C ALA A 208 8.13 27.16 -0.89
N ALA A 209 8.75 26.86 -2.03
CA ALA A 209 8.82 27.80 -3.15
C ALA A 209 7.46 28.04 -3.82
N ARG A 210 6.75 26.96 -4.18
CA ARG A 210 5.44 27.00 -4.85
C ARG A 210 4.39 27.73 -4.00
N LEU A 211 4.43 27.51 -2.68
CA LEU A 211 3.50 28.08 -1.72
C LEU A 211 3.98 29.43 -1.14
N GLN A 212 5.12 29.96 -1.59
CA GLN A 212 5.69 31.21 -1.09
C GLN A 212 5.86 31.23 0.45
N ALA A 213 6.26 30.10 1.06
CA ALA A 213 6.34 29.88 2.50
C ALA A 213 7.55 30.59 3.15
N ARG A 214 7.49 31.93 3.25
CA ARG A 214 8.59 32.75 3.76
C ARG A 214 8.92 32.49 5.23
N GLU A 215 7.92 32.13 6.04
CA GLU A 215 8.07 31.83 7.48
C GLU A 215 8.89 30.55 7.76
N VAL A 216 9.15 29.75 6.72
CA VAL A 216 9.94 28.51 6.80
C VAL A 216 11.42 28.75 6.43
N LEU A 217 11.80 29.97 6.04
CA LEU A 217 13.17 30.34 5.65
C LEU A 217 14.27 29.87 6.63
N PRO A 218 14.12 29.98 7.97
CA PRO A 218 15.12 29.46 8.90
C PRO A 218 15.33 27.94 8.75
N ALA A 219 14.24 27.16 8.74
CA ALA A 219 14.30 25.72 8.57
C ALA A 219 14.87 25.32 7.19
N LEU A 220 14.54 26.07 6.13
CA LEU A 220 15.10 25.85 4.79
C LEU A 220 16.63 25.99 4.75
N ARG A 221 17.20 26.95 5.49
CA ARG A 221 18.66 27.16 5.53
C ARG A 221 19.38 26.01 6.23
N GLU A 222 18.75 25.42 7.24
CA GLU A 222 19.29 24.33 8.05
C GLU A 222 19.07 22.95 7.41
N ALA A 223 18.09 22.84 6.50
CA ALA A 223 17.75 21.60 5.83
C ALA A 223 18.95 20.99 5.09
N ARG A 224 19.28 19.75 5.43
CA ARG A 224 20.40 19.01 4.83
C ARG A 224 19.94 18.30 3.55
N MET A 225 20.47 18.71 2.40
CA MET A 225 20.19 18.04 1.13
C MET A 225 21.13 16.84 0.95
N PRO A 226 20.69 15.79 0.25
CA PRO A 226 21.54 14.62 0.03
C PRO A 226 22.70 14.98 -0.93
N THR A 227 23.93 14.65 -0.52
CA THR A 227 25.15 14.95 -1.28
C THR A 227 25.87 13.71 -1.79
N SER A 228 25.45 12.53 -1.31
CA SER A 228 25.99 11.24 -1.73
C SER A 228 24.87 10.22 -2.02
N THR A 229 25.23 9.11 -2.68
CA THR A 229 24.29 8.02 -2.97
C THR A 229 23.74 7.37 -1.72
N ARG A 230 24.54 7.26 -0.65
CA ARG A 230 24.10 6.75 0.67
C ARG A 230 23.07 7.66 1.32
N GLU A 231 23.12 8.95 1.02
CA GLU A 231 22.16 9.93 1.50
C GLU A 231 20.92 10.03 0.60
N GLY A 232 20.87 9.25 -0.49
CA GLY A 232 19.75 9.21 -1.42
C GLY A 232 19.89 10.12 -2.64
N ALA A 233 21.05 10.73 -2.89
CA ALA A 233 21.28 11.47 -4.13
C ALA A 233 21.63 10.50 -5.28
N ASP A 234 20.89 10.57 -6.39
CA ASP A 234 21.38 10.00 -7.65
C ASP A 234 22.75 10.63 -7.98
N PRO A 235 23.73 9.87 -8.51
CA PRO A 235 25.03 10.42 -8.89
C PRO A 235 24.96 11.67 -9.78
N ARG A 236 23.91 11.81 -10.59
CA ARG A 236 23.66 12.96 -11.47
C ARG A 236 23.19 14.21 -10.70
N ASP A 237 22.61 14.04 -9.51
CA ASP A 237 21.90 15.09 -8.77
C ASP A 237 22.60 15.54 -7.48
N ARG A 238 23.79 15.01 -7.15
CA ARG A 238 24.50 15.27 -5.87
C ARG A 238 24.62 16.75 -5.49
N GLN A 239 24.84 17.62 -6.48
CA GLN A 239 24.92 19.07 -6.26
C GLN A 239 23.61 19.79 -6.61
N PHE A 240 22.72 19.14 -7.36
CA PHE A 240 21.46 19.72 -7.82
C PHE A 240 20.55 20.08 -6.64
N TYR A 241 20.37 19.17 -5.68
CA TYR A 241 19.47 19.40 -4.53
C TYR A 241 19.93 20.54 -3.62
N SER A 242 21.22 20.61 -3.31
CA SER A 242 21.80 21.72 -2.53
C SER A 242 21.63 23.06 -3.25
N ASN A 243 21.92 23.09 -4.56
CA ASN A 243 21.75 24.30 -5.37
C ASN A 243 20.28 24.72 -5.46
N LEU A 244 19.35 23.76 -5.53
CA LEU A 244 17.91 24.00 -5.54
C LEU A 244 17.46 24.64 -4.23
N ARG A 245 17.85 24.08 -3.08
CA ARG A 245 17.57 24.66 -1.76
C ARG A 245 18.10 26.10 -1.66
N ASP A 246 19.35 26.32 -2.06
CA ASP A 246 19.96 27.65 -1.98
C ASP A 246 19.26 28.66 -2.89
N LEU A 247 18.82 28.24 -4.07
CA LEU A 247 18.02 29.06 -4.95
C LEU A 247 16.67 29.41 -4.33
N VAL A 248 15.96 28.43 -3.74
CA VAL A 248 14.67 28.67 -3.08
C VAL A 248 14.83 29.64 -1.91
N VAL A 249 15.87 29.46 -1.08
CA VAL A 249 16.19 30.41 0.00
C VAL A 249 16.44 31.81 -0.56
N HIS A 250 17.17 31.94 -1.67
CA HIS A 250 17.43 33.23 -2.30
C HIS A 250 16.16 33.89 -2.82
N VAL A 251 15.29 33.12 -3.48
CA VAL A 251 14.01 33.59 -4.03
C VAL A 251 13.06 34.03 -2.92
N LEU A 252 12.84 33.20 -1.90
CA LEU A 252 11.93 33.51 -0.79
C LEU A 252 12.43 34.67 0.08
N ALA A 253 13.75 34.87 0.17
CA ALA A 253 14.34 36.02 0.84
C ALA A 253 14.21 37.34 0.04
N GLY A 254 13.61 37.32 -1.16
CA GLY A 254 13.43 38.50 -2.00
C GLY A 254 14.74 39.08 -2.55
N ARG A 255 15.80 38.27 -2.62
CA ARG A 255 17.08 38.73 -3.14
C ARG A 255 17.01 38.89 -4.67
N PRO A 256 17.66 39.91 -5.24
CA PRO A 256 17.62 40.14 -6.68
C PRO A 256 18.20 38.94 -7.42
N LEU A 257 17.48 38.49 -8.45
CA LEU A 257 17.94 37.44 -9.34
C LEU A 257 18.87 38.05 -10.42
N PRO A 258 19.72 37.24 -11.09
CA PRO A 258 20.54 37.74 -12.19
C PRO A 258 19.68 38.44 -13.25
N PRO A 259 20.18 39.50 -13.91
CA PRO A 259 19.42 40.24 -14.91
C PRO A 259 18.84 39.36 -16.01
N GLU A 260 17.65 39.71 -16.49
CA GLU A 260 17.04 39.06 -17.66
C GLU A 260 17.95 39.16 -18.88
N GLY A 261 18.06 38.07 -19.65
CA GLY A 261 18.99 37.94 -20.77
C GLY A 261 20.46 37.64 -20.39
N SER A 262 20.81 37.56 -19.10
CA SER A 262 22.16 37.12 -18.71
C SER A 262 22.33 35.60 -18.91
N PRO A 263 23.53 35.11 -19.30
CA PRO A 263 23.78 33.67 -19.44
C PRO A 263 23.53 32.86 -18.16
N LYS A 264 23.61 33.51 -17.00
CA LYS A 264 23.27 32.88 -15.70
C LYS A 264 21.75 32.76 -15.54
N ARG A 265 20.98 33.80 -15.90
CA ARG A 265 19.51 33.79 -15.85
C ARG A 265 18.92 32.78 -16.82
N GLU A 266 19.44 32.69 -18.03
CA GLU A 266 18.99 31.72 -19.04
C GLU A 266 19.18 30.27 -18.57
N ARG A 267 20.35 29.95 -18.00
CA ARG A 267 20.61 28.63 -17.39
C ARG A 267 19.67 28.30 -16.23
N MET A 268 19.22 29.30 -15.48
CA MET A 268 18.30 29.13 -14.35
C MET A 268 16.82 29.12 -14.77
N ALA A 269 16.50 29.53 -16.00
CA ALA A 269 15.12 29.76 -16.42
C ALA A 269 14.21 28.52 -16.27
N PRO A 270 14.63 27.29 -16.62
CA PRO A 270 13.81 26.09 -16.40
C PRO A 270 13.46 25.87 -14.93
N LEU A 271 14.46 26.03 -14.05
CA LEU A 271 14.31 25.86 -12.61
C LEU A 271 13.37 26.91 -12.02
N LEU A 272 13.55 28.18 -12.38
CA LEU A 272 12.70 29.28 -11.93
C LEU A 272 11.23 29.12 -12.36
N ARG A 273 10.99 28.60 -13.58
CA ARG A 273 9.64 28.25 -14.02
C ARG A 273 9.03 27.15 -13.15
N ALA A 274 9.77 26.08 -12.88
CA ALA A 274 9.31 24.98 -12.05
C ALA A 274 9.01 25.40 -10.59
N LEU A 275 9.70 26.41 -10.06
CA LEU A 275 9.44 26.99 -8.73
C LEU A 275 8.13 27.79 -8.68
N SER A 276 7.66 28.31 -9.81
CA SER A 276 6.52 29.26 -9.86
C SER A 276 5.25 28.65 -10.46
N GLY A 277 5.33 27.46 -11.06
CA GLY A 277 4.20 26.81 -11.72
C GLY A 277 4.55 25.40 -12.18
N PRO A 278 3.67 24.76 -12.98
CA PRO A 278 3.89 23.40 -13.48
C PRO A 278 5.25 23.29 -14.19
N ALA A 279 5.95 22.17 -13.94
CA ALA A 279 7.20 21.90 -14.64
C ALA A 279 6.90 21.59 -16.12
N ASP A 280 7.53 22.36 -17.01
CA ASP A 280 7.54 22.11 -18.44
C ASP A 280 8.60 21.04 -18.73
N VAL A 281 8.16 19.79 -18.76
CA VAL A 281 9.02 18.60 -18.88
C VAL A 281 9.55 18.46 -20.30
N ARG A 282 10.86 18.64 -20.45
CA ARG A 282 11.58 18.58 -21.73
C ARG A 282 12.85 17.71 -21.68
N ASP A 283 13.34 17.43 -20.48
CA ASP A 283 14.58 16.71 -20.19
C ASP A 283 14.50 16.04 -18.82
N ASP A 284 15.51 15.24 -18.45
CA ASP A 284 15.51 14.52 -17.18
C ASP A 284 15.47 15.46 -15.94
N PRO A 285 16.20 16.59 -15.90
CA PRO A 285 16.08 17.52 -14.77
C PRO A 285 14.68 18.11 -14.59
N THR A 286 14.00 18.48 -15.68
CA THR A 286 12.61 18.98 -15.60
C THR A 286 11.62 17.87 -15.27
N LEU A 287 11.88 16.62 -15.68
CA LEU A 287 11.11 15.45 -15.25
C LEU A 287 11.25 15.19 -13.74
N LEU A 288 12.46 15.31 -13.19
CA LEU A 288 12.68 15.20 -11.74
C LEU A 288 11.88 16.27 -10.97
N LEU A 289 11.88 17.52 -11.44
CA LEU A 289 11.09 18.59 -10.83
C LEU A 289 9.59 18.33 -10.95
N HIS A 290 9.13 17.75 -12.06
CA HIS A 290 7.75 17.30 -12.22
C HIS A 290 7.40 16.21 -11.21
N ALA A 291 8.23 15.17 -11.08
CA ALA A 291 8.03 14.08 -10.14
C ALA A 291 7.96 14.57 -8.67
N LEU A 292 8.81 15.54 -8.30
CA LEU A 292 8.84 16.13 -6.96
C LEU A 292 7.63 17.02 -6.65
N THR A 293 6.86 17.46 -7.65
CA THR A 293 5.82 18.49 -7.44
C THR A 293 4.44 18.10 -7.94
N THR A 294 4.30 16.92 -8.53
CA THR A 294 3.05 16.46 -9.12
C THR A 294 2.53 15.27 -8.31
N PRO A 295 1.30 15.35 -7.76
CA PRO A 295 0.67 14.22 -7.11
C PRO A 295 0.59 13.01 -8.04
N VAL A 296 0.72 11.81 -7.48
CA VAL A 296 0.54 10.57 -8.23
C VAL A 296 -0.95 10.23 -8.26
N ASP A 297 -1.55 10.29 -9.45
CA ASP A 297 -2.88 9.76 -9.68
C ASP A 297 -2.79 8.24 -9.92
N LEU A 298 -3.42 7.46 -9.04
CA LEU A 298 -3.46 6.00 -9.15
C LEU A 298 -4.50 5.50 -10.16
N GLY A 299 -5.19 6.42 -10.84
CA GLY A 299 -6.08 6.12 -11.95
C GLY A 299 -7.33 5.33 -11.56
N PRO A 300 -8.18 5.02 -12.56
CA PRO A 300 -9.39 4.26 -12.33
C PRO A 300 -9.12 2.78 -12.07
N ARG A 301 -10.04 2.13 -11.36
CA ARG A 301 -10.15 0.67 -11.29
C ARG A 301 -10.43 0.07 -12.68
N PRO A 302 -10.10 -1.22 -12.92
CA PRO A 302 -10.40 -1.86 -14.19
C PRO A 302 -11.91 -1.88 -14.46
N VAL A 303 -12.29 -1.54 -15.70
CA VAL A 303 -13.69 -1.55 -16.14
C VAL A 303 -14.05 -2.97 -16.56
N GLY A 304 -14.50 -3.77 -15.59
CA GLY A 304 -14.71 -5.20 -15.77
C GLY A 304 -13.41 -6.00 -15.61
N LEU A 305 -13.55 -7.28 -15.29
CA LEU A 305 -12.42 -8.20 -15.12
C LEU A 305 -12.47 -9.27 -16.21
N PRO A 306 -11.32 -9.56 -16.87
CA PRO A 306 -11.21 -10.73 -17.72
C PRO A 306 -11.66 -11.99 -16.96
N GLU A 307 -12.20 -12.98 -17.67
CA GLU A 307 -12.63 -14.23 -17.02
C GLU A 307 -11.48 -14.91 -16.27
N ALA A 308 -10.23 -14.77 -16.72
CA ALA A 308 -9.10 -15.33 -15.98
C ALA A 308 -8.72 -14.60 -14.70
N VAL A 309 -9.32 -13.44 -14.37
CA VAL A 309 -8.94 -12.63 -13.21
C VAL A 309 -10.07 -12.64 -12.17
N VAL A 310 -9.68 -12.71 -10.89
CA VAL A 310 -10.58 -12.56 -9.74
C VAL A 310 -10.04 -11.50 -8.81
N GLU A 311 -10.92 -10.65 -8.28
CA GLU A 311 -10.60 -9.73 -7.19
C GLU A 311 -10.84 -10.42 -5.86
N ARG A 312 -9.85 -10.35 -4.96
CA ARG A 312 -9.94 -10.87 -3.59
C ARG A 312 -9.18 -9.93 -2.66
N ASP A 313 -9.86 -9.46 -1.61
CA ASP A 313 -9.28 -8.58 -0.59
C ASP A 313 -8.63 -7.32 -1.18
N GLY A 314 -9.22 -6.75 -2.25
CA GLY A 314 -8.71 -5.58 -2.96
C GLY A 314 -7.46 -5.84 -3.83
N THR A 315 -7.10 -7.11 -4.05
CA THR A 315 -6.01 -7.52 -4.93
C THR A 315 -6.53 -8.39 -6.07
N TYR A 316 -5.74 -8.53 -7.14
CA TYR A 316 -6.12 -9.33 -8.32
C TYR A 316 -5.31 -10.61 -8.37
N ARG A 317 -5.93 -11.70 -8.79
CA ARG A 317 -5.27 -13.00 -8.98
C ARG A 317 -5.77 -13.69 -10.23
N LEU A 318 -4.91 -14.49 -10.86
CA LEU A 318 -5.33 -15.43 -11.89
C LEU A 318 -6.21 -16.52 -11.28
N ARG A 319 -7.32 -16.84 -11.93
CA ARG A 319 -8.39 -17.67 -11.38
C ARG A 319 -7.95 -19.11 -11.12
N ARG A 320 -7.17 -19.71 -12.02
CA ARG A 320 -6.80 -21.13 -11.93
C ARG A 320 -5.48 -21.35 -11.19
N SER A 321 -4.46 -20.56 -11.49
CA SER A 321 -3.15 -20.64 -10.84
C SER A 321 -3.08 -19.95 -9.49
N GLY A 322 -3.96 -18.97 -9.22
CA GLY A 322 -3.91 -18.15 -8.01
C GLY A 322 -2.77 -17.13 -7.99
N LEU A 323 -1.99 -17.00 -9.08
CA LEU A 323 -0.87 -16.05 -9.16
C LEU A 323 -1.36 -14.61 -9.03
N GLU A 324 -0.70 -13.86 -8.15
CA GLU A 324 -1.10 -12.49 -7.86
C GLU A 324 -0.71 -11.50 -8.97
N ALA A 325 -1.58 -10.53 -9.19
CA ALA A 325 -1.46 -9.50 -10.20
C ALA A 325 -1.72 -8.12 -9.60
N ARG A 326 -1.14 -7.12 -10.26
CA ARG A 326 -1.38 -5.69 -10.03
C ARG A 326 -2.02 -5.09 -11.26
N TRP A 327 -2.92 -4.15 -11.02
CA TRP A 327 -3.55 -3.36 -12.05
C TRP A 327 -2.68 -2.13 -12.33
N VAL A 328 -2.30 -1.96 -13.59
CA VAL A 328 -1.68 -0.72 -14.10
C VAL A 328 -2.75 0.00 -14.92
N PRO A 329 -3.27 1.15 -14.46
CA PRO A 329 -4.39 1.83 -15.07
C PRO A 329 -3.99 2.59 -16.36
N PRO A 330 -4.95 2.90 -17.24
CA PRO A 330 -4.73 3.72 -18.41
C PRO A 330 -4.61 5.21 -18.02
N VAL A 331 -3.43 5.62 -17.55
CA VAL A 331 -3.15 7.00 -17.16
C VAL A 331 -2.08 7.63 -18.04
N GLU A 332 -2.09 8.96 -18.11
CA GLU A 332 -0.98 9.72 -18.68
C GLU A 332 0.29 9.49 -17.84
N HIS A 333 1.41 9.21 -18.50
CA HIS A 333 2.68 8.90 -17.86
C HIS A 333 3.86 9.26 -18.75
N TRP A 334 5.08 9.14 -18.20
CA TRP A 334 6.34 9.46 -18.87
C TRP A 334 7.18 8.23 -19.15
N LEU A 335 7.60 8.06 -20.40
CA LEU A 335 8.51 6.99 -20.84
C LEU A 335 9.83 7.56 -21.34
N GLY A 336 10.90 6.78 -21.20
CA GLY A 336 12.24 7.11 -21.66
C GLY A 336 13.00 8.05 -20.74
N THR A 337 14.12 8.53 -21.26
CA THR A 337 15.07 9.48 -20.65
C THR A 337 15.81 10.20 -21.76
N GLY A 338 16.31 11.41 -21.50
CA GLY A 338 17.01 12.26 -22.46
C GLY A 338 16.25 12.36 -23.80
N PRO A 339 16.86 11.99 -24.93
CA PRO A 339 16.23 12.13 -26.25
C PRO A 339 15.03 11.20 -26.48
N THR A 340 14.84 10.18 -25.64
CA THR A 340 13.69 9.25 -25.75
C THR A 340 12.53 9.62 -24.83
N LEU A 341 12.71 10.66 -24.00
CA LEU A 341 11.70 11.12 -23.05
C LEU A 341 10.45 11.61 -23.80
N ARG A 342 9.31 11.06 -23.44
CA ARG A 342 8.02 11.44 -24.03
C ARG A 342 6.86 11.14 -23.08
N ARG A 343 5.77 11.88 -23.29
CA ARG A 343 4.50 11.69 -22.59
C ARG A 343 3.59 10.78 -23.40
N VAL A 344 2.96 9.80 -22.75
CA VAL A 344 2.14 8.77 -23.39
C VAL A 344 0.91 8.46 -22.52
N ILE A 345 -0.17 8.01 -23.14
CA ILE A 345 -1.29 7.35 -22.47
C ILE A 345 -1.30 5.90 -22.96
N SER A 346 -1.10 4.96 -22.05
CA SER A 346 -1.09 3.52 -22.36
C SER A 346 -2.43 2.90 -21.99
N PRO A 347 -2.89 1.84 -22.68
CA PRO A 347 -3.99 1.01 -22.21
C PRO A 347 -3.71 0.42 -20.83
N GLY A 348 -4.78 0.11 -20.08
CA GLY A 348 -4.64 -0.59 -18.81
C GLY A 348 -4.26 -2.06 -19.00
N PHE A 349 -3.55 -2.63 -18.04
CA PHE A 349 -3.17 -4.04 -18.08
C PHE A 349 -2.93 -4.59 -16.68
N PHE A 350 -3.05 -5.90 -16.54
CA PHE A 350 -2.60 -6.63 -15.37
C PHE A 350 -1.16 -7.08 -15.56
N VAL A 351 -0.37 -7.02 -14.49
CA VAL A 351 1.00 -7.48 -14.45
C VAL A 351 1.21 -8.34 -13.21
N ALA A 352 1.97 -9.43 -13.30
CA ALA A 352 2.26 -10.26 -12.13
C ALA A 352 2.87 -9.40 -10.99
N ARG A 353 2.51 -9.66 -9.72
CA ARG A 353 3.04 -8.93 -8.55
C ARG A 353 4.55 -9.11 -8.39
N VAL A 354 5.01 -10.35 -8.51
CA VAL A 354 6.42 -10.77 -8.48
C VAL A 354 6.74 -11.57 -9.76
N PRO A 355 8.01 -11.73 -10.15
CA PRO A 355 8.36 -12.62 -11.26
C PRO A 355 7.95 -14.06 -10.94
N VAL A 356 7.71 -14.86 -11.98
CA VAL A 356 7.30 -16.26 -11.81
C VAL A 356 8.41 -17.02 -11.09
N SER A 357 8.04 -17.64 -9.97
CA SER A 357 8.96 -18.41 -9.15
C SER A 357 9.29 -19.77 -9.77
N ARG A 358 10.38 -20.39 -9.29
CA ARG A 358 10.73 -21.77 -9.68
C ARG A 358 9.58 -22.76 -9.44
N ALA A 359 8.91 -22.64 -8.29
CA ALA A 359 7.79 -23.51 -7.93
C ALA A 359 6.57 -23.29 -8.84
N ALA A 360 6.21 -22.03 -9.09
CA ALA A 360 5.11 -21.69 -9.99
C ALA A 360 5.39 -22.12 -11.43
N ALA A 361 6.64 -21.99 -11.89
CA ALA A 361 7.03 -22.42 -13.23
C ALA A 361 6.99 -23.95 -13.38
N ALA A 362 7.56 -24.69 -12.43
CA ALA A 362 7.50 -26.16 -12.42
C ALA A 362 6.05 -26.67 -12.43
N TRP A 363 5.20 -26.04 -11.61
CA TRP A 363 3.76 -26.31 -11.61
C TRP A 363 3.12 -26.01 -12.96
N ALA A 364 3.36 -24.84 -13.55
CA ALA A 364 2.74 -24.43 -14.81
C ALA A 364 3.12 -25.37 -15.96
N MET A 365 4.38 -25.79 -16.02
CA MET A 365 4.83 -26.74 -17.04
C MET A 365 4.15 -28.10 -16.88
N ALA A 366 4.02 -28.61 -15.65
CA ALA A 366 3.32 -29.86 -15.37
C ALA A 366 1.80 -29.77 -15.62
N ALA A 367 1.13 -28.73 -15.11
CA ALA A 367 -0.30 -28.51 -15.24
C ALA A 367 -0.74 -28.24 -16.70
N SER A 368 0.17 -27.72 -17.53
CA SER A 368 -0.11 -27.57 -18.96
C SER A 368 -0.23 -28.90 -19.73
N GLN A 369 0.12 -30.03 -19.11
CA GLN A 369 0.06 -31.38 -19.70
C GLN A 369 -1.12 -32.24 -19.17
N GLY A 370 -1.94 -31.73 -18.23
CA GLY A 370 -3.10 -32.45 -17.68
C GLY A 370 -3.53 -31.95 -16.28
N PRO A 371 -4.68 -32.40 -15.74
CA PRO A 371 -5.21 -31.88 -14.49
C PRO A 371 -4.40 -32.35 -13.28
N MET A 372 -3.78 -31.41 -12.57
CA MET A 372 -3.20 -31.59 -11.24
C MET A 372 -3.48 -30.34 -10.39
N GLY A 373 -3.48 -30.50 -9.06
CA GLY A 373 -3.89 -29.49 -8.07
C GLY A 373 -3.09 -28.18 -8.09
N THR A 374 -3.51 -27.22 -7.25
CA THR A 374 -3.05 -25.82 -7.20
C THR A 374 -1.56 -25.67 -6.85
N ALA A 375 -0.90 -24.65 -7.41
CA ALA A 375 0.46 -24.26 -7.03
C ALA A 375 0.54 -23.92 -5.53
N GLY A 376 1.53 -24.48 -4.83
CA GLY A 376 1.80 -24.15 -3.43
C GLY A 376 2.39 -22.73 -3.28
N PRO A 377 2.20 -22.08 -2.12
CA PRO A 377 2.83 -20.79 -1.85
C PRO A 377 4.35 -20.94 -1.65
N ASP A 378 5.11 -20.11 -2.36
CA ASP A 378 6.42 -19.58 -2.01
C ASP A 378 7.60 -20.53 -1.80
N ALA A 379 8.27 -20.86 -2.92
CA ALA A 379 9.71 -20.62 -2.99
C ALA A 379 9.90 -19.37 -3.85
N GLU A 380 9.98 -18.17 -3.23
CA GLU A 380 9.96 -16.86 -3.90
C GLU A 380 11.14 -16.57 -4.85
N GLU A 381 12.00 -17.54 -5.13
CA GLU A 381 13.11 -17.35 -6.05
C GLU A 381 12.59 -17.30 -7.50
N PRO A 382 12.87 -16.21 -8.24
CA PRO A 382 12.51 -16.12 -9.65
C PRO A 382 13.22 -17.22 -10.44
N LEU A 383 12.55 -17.82 -11.42
CA LEU A 383 13.18 -18.79 -12.32
C LEU A 383 14.14 -18.04 -13.28
N PRO A 384 15.46 -18.27 -13.22
CA PRO A 384 16.37 -17.85 -14.28
C PRO A 384 16.08 -18.67 -15.54
N CYS A 385 15.85 -18.00 -16.66
CA CYS A 385 15.54 -18.64 -17.93
C CYS A 385 16.03 -17.81 -19.12
N THR A 386 16.19 -18.48 -20.25
CA THR A 386 16.38 -17.86 -21.57
C THR A 386 15.07 -17.23 -22.06
N LEU A 387 15.15 -16.41 -23.13
CA LEU A 387 13.95 -15.81 -23.73
C LEU A 387 12.95 -16.88 -24.22
N VAL A 388 13.46 -17.95 -24.85
CA VAL A 388 12.61 -19.04 -25.37
C VAL A 388 11.84 -19.72 -24.25
N GLU A 389 12.53 -20.09 -23.17
CA GLU A 389 11.90 -20.68 -21.98
C GLU A 389 10.88 -19.71 -21.33
N ALA A 390 11.16 -18.41 -21.35
CA ALA A 390 10.25 -17.39 -20.83
C ALA A 390 8.95 -17.30 -21.63
N GLU A 391 9.05 -17.37 -22.97
CA GLU A 391 7.91 -17.37 -23.89
C GLU A 391 7.11 -18.68 -23.77
N GLU A 392 7.79 -19.83 -23.66
CA GLU A 392 7.16 -21.12 -23.39
C GLU A 392 6.38 -21.13 -22.08
N LEU A 393 6.94 -20.54 -21.01
CA LEU A 393 6.26 -20.43 -19.73
C LEU A 393 5.01 -19.54 -19.81
N CYS A 394 5.08 -18.41 -20.51
CA CYS A 394 3.90 -17.57 -20.77
C CYS A 394 2.82 -18.33 -21.56
N SER A 395 3.22 -19.12 -22.56
CA SER A 395 2.32 -19.97 -23.34
C SER A 395 1.67 -21.07 -22.49
N ALA A 396 2.43 -21.72 -21.60
CA ALA A 396 1.92 -22.70 -20.65
C ALA A 396 0.87 -22.08 -19.71
N LEU A 397 1.17 -20.94 -19.10
CA LEU A 397 0.23 -20.20 -18.26
C LEU A 397 -1.02 -19.76 -19.04
N SER A 398 -0.86 -19.34 -20.31
CA SER A 398 -1.98 -18.98 -21.17
C SER A 398 -2.95 -20.13 -21.39
N ARG A 399 -2.44 -21.34 -21.66
CA ARG A 399 -3.26 -22.56 -21.81
C ARG A 399 -3.99 -22.91 -20.53
N ILE A 400 -3.34 -22.74 -19.38
CA ILE A 400 -3.94 -23.00 -18.08
C ILE A 400 -5.10 -22.03 -17.86
N GLU A 401 -4.87 -20.72 -17.93
CA GLU A 401 -5.87 -19.71 -17.58
C GLU A 401 -6.96 -19.51 -18.65
N GLY A 402 -6.69 -19.91 -19.90
CA GLY A 402 -7.59 -19.68 -21.03
C GLY A 402 -7.56 -18.25 -21.56
N VAL A 403 -6.51 -17.49 -21.27
CA VAL A 403 -6.29 -16.11 -21.77
C VAL A 403 -4.85 -15.94 -22.25
N ALA A 404 -4.59 -14.96 -23.11
CA ALA A 404 -3.26 -14.68 -23.62
C ALA A 404 -2.39 -13.94 -22.59
N LEU A 405 -1.55 -14.69 -21.89
CA LEU A 405 -0.48 -14.18 -21.03
C LEU A 405 0.82 -14.11 -21.83
N ARG A 406 1.55 -13.00 -21.70
CA ARG A 406 2.77 -12.75 -22.46
C ARG A 406 3.81 -11.97 -21.66
N LEU A 407 5.03 -11.89 -22.18
CA LEU A 407 6.01 -10.93 -21.70
C LEU A 407 5.51 -9.48 -21.94
N PRO A 408 5.83 -8.53 -21.06
CA PRO A 408 5.55 -7.12 -21.26
C PRO A 408 6.35 -6.58 -22.44
N SER A 409 5.86 -5.52 -23.10
CA SER A 409 6.76 -4.64 -23.84
C SER A 409 7.70 -3.92 -22.87
N SER A 410 8.81 -3.36 -23.36
CA SER A 410 9.70 -2.55 -22.52
C SER A 410 8.99 -1.32 -21.94
N GLU A 411 7.98 -0.80 -22.65
CA GLU A 411 7.17 0.34 -22.23
C GLU A 411 6.14 -0.03 -21.16
N GLU A 412 5.47 -1.18 -21.29
CA GLU A 412 4.60 -1.73 -20.24
C GLU A 412 5.40 -2.02 -18.97
N TRP A 413 6.60 -2.59 -19.11
CA TRP A 413 7.49 -2.84 -17.99
C TRP A 413 7.91 -1.54 -17.30
N GLU A 414 8.33 -0.54 -18.08
CA GLU A 414 8.73 0.77 -17.56
C GLU A 414 7.56 1.46 -16.85
N MET A 415 6.35 1.45 -17.42
CA MET A 415 5.17 2.01 -16.78
C MET A 415 4.82 1.29 -15.46
N ALA A 416 4.86 -0.06 -15.46
CA ALA A 416 4.63 -0.86 -14.26
C ALA A 416 5.69 -0.62 -13.18
N ALA A 417 6.92 -0.24 -13.58
CA ALA A 417 7.99 0.08 -12.66
C ALA A 417 7.96 1.52 -12.15
N ARG A 418 7.72 2.47 -13.05
CA ARG A 418 7.89 3.91 -12.83
C ARG A 418 6.64 4.56 -12.24
N GLY A 419 5.45 4.20 -12.73
CA GLY A 419 4.26 5.01 -12.46
C GLY A 419 4.18 6.28 -13.30
N PRO A 420 3.21 7.16 -12.99
CA PRO A 420 2.83 8.26 -13.88
C PRO A 420 3.75 9.48 -13.74
N ASP A 421 4.41 9.64 -12.59
CA ASP A 421 5.13 10.85 -12.20
C ASP A 421 6.56 10.96 -12.77
N GLY A 422 7.03 9.96 -13.51
CA GLY A 422 8.34 10.05 -14.17
C GLY A 422 9.54 9.69 -13.27
N ARG A 423 9.33 9.11 -12.09
CA ARG A 423 10.39 8.82 -11.11
C ARG A 423 11.53 7.94 -11.65
N LEU A 424 12.72 8.08 -11.06
CA LEU A 424 13.92 7.34 -11.48
C LEU A 424 13.87 5.84 -11.12
N PHE A 425 13.43 5.53 -9.91
CA PHE A 425 13.35 4.18 -9.35
C PHE A 425 11.90 3.85 -8.98
N PRO A 426 11.54 2.56 -8.81
CA PRO A 426 10.17 2.20 -8.44
C PRO A 426 9.66 2.88 -7.16
N TRP A 427 10.57 3.13 -6.22
CA TRP A 427 10.29 3.73 -4.92
C TRP A 427 10.47 5.25 -4.85
N GLY A 428 10.81 5.92 -5.97
CA GLY A 428 11.01 7.37 -6.00
C GLY A 428 12.26 7.79 -6.79
N ASN A 429 12.78 8.97 -6.48
CA ASN A 429 13.93 9.57 -7.15
C ASN A 429 15.23 9.43 -6.37
N SER A 430 15.15 9.06 -5.09
CA SER A 430 16.33 8.80 -4.26
C SER A 430 16.81 7.35 -4.34
N MET A 431 18.13 7.17 -4.42
CA MET A 431 18.78 5.85 -4.24
C MET A 431 18.54 5.32 -2.83
N ARG A 432 18.37 4.00 -2.69
CA ARG A 432 18.11 3.35 -1.41
C ARG A 432 18.75 1.97 -1.32
N ASP A 433 19.21 1.62 -0.12
CA ASP A 433 19.77 0.29 0.16
C ASP A 433 18.67 -0.79 0.23
N ASP A 434 17.48 -0.42 0.71
CA ASP A 434 16.31 -1.30 0.81
C ASP A 434 15.46 -1.36 -0.48
N GLY A 435 15.92 -0.74 -1.57
CA GLY A 435 15.14 -0.64 -2.82
C GLY A 435 14.73 -2.00 -3.41
N SER A 436 15.53 -3.04 -3.21
CA SER A 436 15.26 -4.37 -3.78
C SER A 436 13.99 -5.07 -3.26
N ILE A 437 13.47 -4.64 -2.10
CA ILE A 437 12.24 -5.17 -1.51
C ILE A 437 11.04 -4.24 -1.69
N ARG A 438 11.25 -3.06 -2.29
CA ARG A 438 10.19 -2.06 -2.45
C ARG A 438 9.36 -2.32 -3.70
N ALA A 439 8.09 -1.97 -3.60
CA ALA A 439 7.15 -1.99 -4.71
C ALA A 439 7.17 -0.68 -5.50
N SER A 440 6.70 -0.71 -6.74
CA SER A 440 6.31 0.47 -7.50
C SER A 440 5.01 1.09 -6.95
N PRO A 441 4.57 2.27 -7.44
CA PRO A 441 3.28 2.87 -7.05
C PRO A 441 2.08 1.95 -7.28
N TRP A 442 2.20 1.01 -8.22
CA TRP A 442 1.17 0.02 -8.56
C TRP A 442 1.22 -1.23 -7.68
N GLY A 443 2.14 -1.29 -6.71
CA GLY A 443 2.34 -2.48 -5.87
C GLY A 443 3.12 -3.61 -6.58
N VAL A 444 3.83 -3.31 -7.67
CA VAL A 444 4.65 -4.30 -8.39
C VAL A 444 5.99 -4.44 -7.69
N GLU A 445 6.33 -5.64 -7.25
CA GLU A 445 7.48 -5.91 -6.40
C GLU A 445 8.63 -6.57 -7.16
N LYS A 446 9.84 -6.58 -6.58
CA LYS A 446 11.03 -7.26 -7.13
C LYS A 446 11.42 -6.77 -8.54
N LEU A 447 11.20 -5.49 -8.83
CA LEU A 447 11.62 -4.84 -10.08
C LEU A 447 13.14 -4.62 -10.14
N VAL A 448 13.76 -4.36 -8.98
CA VAL A 448 15.21 -4.21 -8.80
C VAL A 448 15.73 -5.38 -7.95
N ALA A 449 15.52 -6.60 -8.44
CA ALA A 449 15.94 -7.84 -7.78
C ALA A 449 17.22 -8.42 -8.42
N SER A 450 17.62 -9.63 -8.00
CA SER A 450 18.85 -10.28 -8.50
C SER A 450 18.87 -10.48 -10.01
N LEU A 451 17.72 -10.79 -10.63
CA LEU A 451 17.61 -11.01 -12.07
C LEU A 451 16.94 -9.82 -12.76
N PRO A 452 17.44 -9.41 -13.95
CA PRO A 452 16.66 -8.58 -14.86
C PRO A 452 15.47 -9.39 -15.41
N GLN A 453 14.50 -8.70 -15.98
CA GLN A 453 13.26 -9.31 -16.44
C GLN A 453 13.14 -9.23 -17.95
N TRP A 454 12.67 -10.33 -18.55
CA TRP A 454 12.44 -10.36 -19.99
C TRP A 454 11.26 -9.46 -20.38
N ALA A 455 11.50 -8.63 -21.36
CA ALA A 455 10.49 -7.95 -22.15
C ALA A 455 10.52 -8.48 -23.59
N ARG A 456 9.45 -8.23 -24.33
CA ARG A 456 9.32 -8.61 -25.74
C ARG A 456 10.50 -8.09 -26.57
N ALA A 457 10.78 -8.78 -27.68
CA ALA A 457 11.90 -8.49 -28.57
C ALA A 457 13.30 -8.66 -27.93
N GLY A 458 13.42 -9.55 -26.93
CA GLY A 458 14.72 -9.91 -26.34
C GLY A 458 15.35 -8.80 -25.49
N LEU A 459 14.55 -7.89 -24.96
CA LEU A 459 15.01 -6.84 -24.06
C LEU A 459 15.04 -7.35 -22.62
N LEU A 460 16.07 -6.96 -21.88
CA LEU A 460 16.14 -7.14 -20.43
C LEU A 460 15.94 -5.80 -19.73
N CYS A 461 14.98 -5.75 -18.81
CA CYS A 461 14.63 -4.57 -18.04
C CYS A 461 14.91 -4.77 -16.55
N GLY A 462 15.32 -3.70 -15.86
CA GLY A 462 15.52 -3.72 -14.41
C GLY A 462 16.64 -4.63 -13.93
N GLY A 463 16.49 -5.12 -12.70
CA GLY A 463 17.50 -5.90 -11.99
C GLY A 463 18.50 -5.03 -11.20
N ARG A 464 19.24 -5.67 -10.29
CA ARG A 464 20.12 -4.97 -9.33
C ARG A 464 21.20 -4.11 -9.99
N GLU A 465 21.67 -4.54 -11.15
CA GLU A 465 22.70 -3.82 -11.92
C GLU A 465 22.12 -2.62 -12.70
N GLN A 466 20.81 -2.60 -12.94
CA GLN A 466 20.11 -1.56 -13.70
C GLN A 466 18.83 -1.13 -12.96
N PRO A 467 18.99 -0.44 -11.82
CA PRO A 467 17.87 -0.12 -10.93
C PRO A 467 16.91 0.95 -11.49
N LEU A 468 17.32 1.70 -12.52
CA LEU A 468 16.50 2.75 -13.11
C LEU A 468 15.34 2.16 -13.90
N CYS A 469 14.14 2.73 -13.73
CA CYS A 469 12.95 2.28 -14.45
C CYS A 469 13.09 2.36 -15.98
N ALA A 470 13.86 3.34 -16.48
CA ALA A 470 14.11 3.53 -17.91
C ALA A 470 15.06 2.49 -18.52
N SER A 471 15.82 1.78 -17.68
CA SER A 471 16.92 0.95 -18.15
C SER A 471 16.42 -0.31 -18.86
N ARG A 472 16.89 -0.48 -20.09
CA ARG A 472 16.65 -1.63 -20.94
C ARG A 472 17.92 -1.92 -21.73
N ARG A 473 18.25 -3.20 -21.90
CA ARG A 473 19.34 -3.63 -22.77
C ARG A 473 18.86 -4.70 -23.73
N GLU A 474 19.34 -4.61 -24.96
CA GLU A 474 19.22 -5.69 -25.93
C GLU A 474 20.32 -6.72 -25.65
N VAL A 475 19.97 -8.00 -25.70
CA VAL A 475 20.92 -9.10 -25.49
C VAL A 475 20.69 -10.18 -26.54
N SER A 476 21.77 -10.63 -27.18
CA SER A 476 21.72 -11.75 -28.13
C SER A 476 21.55 -13.10 -27.44
N ALA A 477 22.11 -13.23 -26.23
CA ALA A 477 21.91 -14.34 -25.31
C ALA A 477 21.99 -13.82 -23.88
N GLY A 478 21.07 -14.25 -23.01
CA GLY A 478 21.00 -13.77 -21.65
C GLY A 478 20.16 -14.67 -20.76
N VAL A 479 20.18 -14.37 -19.47
CA VAL A 479 19.33 -15.00 -18.46
C VAL A 479 18.51 -13.90 -17.79
N GLY A 480 17.22 -14.11 -17.70
CA GLY A 480 16.27 -13.20 -17.07
C GLY A 480 15.16 -13.96 -16.35
N ALA A 481 14.32 -13.21 -15.66
CA ALA A 481 13.12 -13.72 -15.02
C ALA A 481 11.86 -13.42 -15.85
N VAL A 482 10.84 -14.27 -15.71
CA VAL A 482 9.55 -14.10 -16.37
C VAL A 482 8.65 -13.22 -15.51
N ARG A 483 8.11 -12.15 -16.09
CA ARG A 483 6.96 -11.44 -15.55
C ARG A 483 5.92 -11.39 -16.64
N TRP A 484 4.75 -11.97 -16.39
CA TRP A 484 3.67 -11.98 -17.37
C TRP A 484 2.82 -10.71 -17.24
N VAL A 485 2.20 -10.33 -18.35
CA VAL A 485 1.13 -9.33 -18.41
C VAL A 485 -0.10 -9.90 -19.13
N LEU A 486 -1.25 -9.33 -18.81
CA LEU A 486 -2.54 -9.56 -19.44
C LEU A 486 -3.15 -8.20 -19.80
N ALA A 487 -3.37 -7.93 -21.08
CA ALA A 487 -4.05 -6.71 -21.51
C ALA A 487 -5.52 -6.72 -21.03
N SER A 488 -6.05 -5.56 -20.63
CA SER A 488 -7.44 -5.41 -20.19
C SER A 488 -8.43 -5.47 -21.32
#